data_AF-A0A819WMQ4-F1
#
_entry.id   AF-A0A819WMQ4-F1
#
_cell.length_a   1.000
_cell.length_b   1.000
_cell.length_c   1.000
_cell.angle_alpha   90.00
_cell.angle_beta   90.00
_cell.angle_gamma   90.00
#
_symmetry.space_group_name_H-M   'P 1'
#
loop_
_entity.id
_entity.type
_entity.pdbx_description
1 polymer ?
#
loop_
_entity_poly.entity_id
_entity_poly.type
_entity_poly.pdbx_seq_one_letter_code
_entity_poly.pdbx_strand_id
1 'polypeptide(L)'
;MNTHIVWLFISISCINVFFIVQQGLSAAAIDDPTEETTSTEMTSTTSETDIVEQELFLGNFTGSCCLKRDPLEAGAQPPFESDEQDYPGLESKMNPRPDFGYKSYHGSDKLKGKVAIITGGDSGIGRAVALAYAREGASVVISYLNETEDAEEIQTILQGEGHECLLIPGDITDEAHCKKIIDQTIEKFERIDILVNNAAYQGKELENSIEDMSHDRVLYTFQTNIISMFDLTRYAIPHMSRGSSIINVASIQAYSPSAGILDYATTKAAIVAFTKGLAEKMLEKGIRVNCVAPGPVWTPLIVTSYSKEKSSQFGANSPMKRPAQPRELAPAFVFLANGKESTYITGEILSVTGGRITA
;
A
#
# COMPACT_ATOMS: atom_id res chain seq x y z
N MET A 1 9.44 0.78 -62.30
CA MET A 1 10.13 -0.50 -62.08
C MET A 1 9.83 -0.95 -60.66
N ASN A 2 9.02 -2.00 -60.55
CA ASN A 2 8.69 -2.98 -59.48
C ASN A 2 8.95 -2.59 -58.00
N THR A 3 7.99 -2.54 -57.07
CA THR A 3 7.08 -3.56 -56.45
C THR A 3 7.72 -4.73 -55.68
N HIS A 4 7.57 -4.66 -54.33
CA HIS A 4 7.12 -5.66 -53.35
C HIS A 4 7.80 -7.04 -53.12
N ILE A 5 7.57 -7.54 -51.87
CA ILE A 5 7.58 -8.94 -51.33
C ILE A 5 8.90 -9.32 -50.61
N VAL A 6 8.99 -9.27 -49.26
CA VAL A 6 8.54 -10.22 -48.21
C VAL A 6 9.09 -11.65 -48.39
N TRP A 7 10.01 -12.05 -47.51
CA TRP A 7 10.40 -13.46 -47.32
C TRP A 7 9.96 -13.94 -45.94
N LEU A 8 8.99 -14.85 -45.94
CA LEU A 8 8.65 -15.77 -44.86
C LEU A 8 9.21 -17.14 -45.27
N PHE A 9 9.67 -17.94 -44.29
CA PHE A 9 9.57 -19.40 -44.15
C PHE A 9 10.81 -20.00 -43.48
N ILE A 10 10.63 -20.37 -42.21
CA ILE A 10 11.39 -21.39 -41.51
C ILE A 10 10.62 -22.70 -41.71
N SER A 11 11.29 -23.76 -42.13
CA SER A 11 10.74 -25.11 -42.27
C SER A 11 11.79 -26.17 -41.94
N ILE A 12 11.28 -27.34 -41.54
CA ILE A 12 11.90 -28.68 -41.37
C ILE A 12 12.55 -28.90 -39.99
N SER A 13 11.94 -29.58 -39.02
CA SER A 13 11.45 -30.98 -38.90
C SER A 13 12.54 -32.03 -38.65
N CYS A 14 12.36 -32.81 -37.56
CA CYS A 14 12.65 -34.26 -37.35
C CYS A 14 12.70 -34.53 -35.82
N ILE A 15 11.67 -35.09 -35.17
CA ILE A 15 11.22 -36.50 -35.08
C ILE A 15 12.12 -37.40 -34.21
N ASN A 16 11.56 -37.74 -33.04
CA ASN A 16 11.54 -38.98 -32.25
C ASN A 16 12.73 -39.95 -32.23
N VAL A 17 13.17 -40.30 -31.00
CA VAL A 17 13.36 -41.70 -30.57
C VAL A 17 12.86 -41.89 -29.13
N PHE A 18 12.15 -42.99 -28.94
CA PHE A 18 11.41 -43.50 -27.78
C PHE A 18 12.25 -44.61 -27.10
N PHE A 19 12.15 -44.80 -25.76
CA PHE A 19 12.04 -46.07 -24.98
C PHE A 19 12.56 -45.89 -23.52
N ILE A 20 11.68 -45.94 -22.51
CA ILE A 20 11.34 -47.08 -21.59
C ILE A 20 12.44 -47.44 -20.57
N VAL A 21 12.13 -47.33 -19.26
CA VAL A 21 12.19 -48.41 -18.24
C VAL A 21 11.19 -48.09 -17.12
N GLN A 22 10.56 -49.15 -16.60
CA GLN A 22 9.36 -49.21 -15.76
C GLN A 22 9.70 -49.96 -14.44
N GLN A 23 8.91 -49.69 -13.38
CA GLN A 23 8.66 -50.49 -12.15
C GLN A 23 9.74 -50.48 -11.04
N GLY A 24 9.43 -50.50 -9.74
CA GLY A 24 8.16 -50.66 -8.99
C GLY A 24 8.41 -50.76 -7.46
N LEU A 25 7.35 -51.16 -6.71
CA LEU A 25 7.25 -51.50 -5.26
C LEU A 25 7.06 -50.31 -4.30
N SER A 26 6.26 -50.34 -3.22
CA SER A 26 5.22 -51.24 -2.68
C SER A 26 4.59 -50.49 -1.48
N ALA A 27 3.32 -50.74 -1.20
CA ALA A 27 2.62 -50.29 0.01
C ALA A 27 3.09 -51.03 1.27
N ALA A 28 2.99 -50.37 2.43
CA ALA A 28 2.76 -51.00 3.73
C ALA A 28 2.16 -49.98 4.72
N ALA A 29 1.01 -50.33 5.27
CA ALA A 29 0.35 -49.70 6.42
C ALA A 29 0.69 -50.49 7.68
N ILE A 30 0.95 -49.84 8.82
CA ILE A 30 0.90 -50.45 10.16
C ILE A 30 0.48 -49.39 11.22
N ASP A 31 -0.70 -49.64 11.78
CA ASP A 31 -1.21 -49.53 13.15
C ASP A 31 -0.74 -48.47 14.17
N ASP A 32 -1.78 -47.85 14.75
CA ASP A 32 -1.95 -47.20 16.06
C ASP A 32 -1.89 -48.23 17.22
N PRO A 33 -1.53 -47.79 18.44
CA PRO A 33 -2.38 -48.13 19.58
C PRO A 33 -2.59 -46.97 20.59
N THR A 34 -3.87 -46.62 20.77
CA THR A 34 -4.64 -46.48 22.02
C THR A 34 -3.97 -46.20 23.38
N GLU A 35 -4.55 -45.19 24.04
CA GLU A 35 -4.88 -45.03 25.47
C GLU A 35 -3.77 -44.83 26.53
N GLU A 36 -3.81 -43.67 27.22
CA GLU A 36 -4.31 -43.63 28.60
C GLU A 36 -4.53 -42.18 29.10
N THR A 37 -5.73 -41.94 29.62
CA THR A 37 -6.18 -40.74 30.31
C THR A 37 -5.62 -40.67 31.73
N THR A 38 -5.02 -39.54 32.12
CA THR A 38 -4.96 -39.13 33.53
C THR A 38 -5.39 -37.67 33.66
N SER A 39 -6.53 -37.48 34.32
CA SER A 39 -7.06 -36.20 34.74
C SER A 39 -6.26 -35.69 35.94
N THR A 40 -5.83 -34.43 35.88
CA THR A 40 -5.40 -33.68 37.06
C THR A 40 -6.01 -32.30 36.96
N GLU A 41 -7.05 -32.07 37.76
CA GLU A 41 -7.64 -30.76 37.97
C GLU A 41 -6.60 -29.83 38.62
N MET A 42 -6.25 -28.75 37.93
CA MET A 42 -5.63 -27.57 38.54
C MET A 42 -6.56 -26.39 38.29
N THR A 43 -7.17 -25.94 39.37
CA THR A 43 -7.84 -24.66 39.49
C THR A 43 -6.81 -23.55 39.31
N SER A 44 -6.95 -22.74 38.26
CA SER A 44 -6.27 -21.45 38.19
C SER A 44 -7.22 -20.38 37.65
N THR A 45 -7.31 -19.31 38.42
CA THR A 45 -8.03 -18.07 38.18
C THR A 45 -7.51 -17.41 36.89
N THR A 46 -8.36 -17.26 35.88
CA THR A 46 -8.04 -16.59 34.61
C THR A 46 -8.04 -15.07 34.79
N SER A 47 -7.00 -14.44 34.27
CA SER A 47 -6.85 -12.99 34.18
C SER A 47 -7.37 -12.50 32.82
N GLU A 48 -7.87 -11.26 32.73
CA GLU A 48 -8.45 -10.68 31.49
C GLU A 48 -7.49 -10.66 30.29
N THR A 49 -6.19 -10.87 30.52
CA THR A 49 -5.16 -11.00 29.48
C THR A 49 -5.19 -12.32 28.70
N ASP A 50 -5.76 -13.39 29.26
CA ASP A 50 -5.79 -14.72 28.62
C ASP A 50 -6.93 -14.87 27.59
N ILE A 51 -7.93 -13.96 27.63
CA ILE A 51 -9.09 -13.98 26.73
C ILE A 51 -8.70 -13.49 25.32
N VAL A 52 -7.70 -12.60 25.22
CA VAL A 52 -7.23 -12.08 23.93
C VAL A 52 -6.45 -13.15 23.16
N GLU A 53 -5.64 -13.98 23.83
CA GLU A 53 -4.89 -15.05 23.16
C GLU A 53 -5.78 -16.23 22.72
N GLN A 54 -6.84 -16.56 23.48
CA GLN A 54 -7.73 -17.68 23.12
C GLN A 54 -8.69 -17.37 21.95
N GLU A 55 -9.13 -16.13 21.77
CA GLU A 55 -9.90 -15.75 20.57
C GLU A 55 -9.04 -15.67 19.30
N LEU A 56 -7.71 -15.58 19.45
CA LEU A 56 -6.76 -15.50 18.33
C LEU A 56 -6.33 -16.87 17.76
N PHE A 57 -6.48 -17.97 18.50
CA PHE A 57 -5.84 -19.26 18.15
C PHE A 57 -6.78 -20.38 17.68
N LEU A 58 -8.10 -20.22 17.75
CA LEU A 58 -9.07 -21.28 17.41
C LEU A 58 -10.00 -20.95 16.23
N GLY A 59 -9.47 -20.24 15.23
CA GLY A 59 -10.09 -20.17 13.91
C GLY A 59 -9.76 -21.42 13.10
N ASN A 60 -10.64 -22.42 13.13
CA ASN A 60 -10.58 -23.63 12.30
C ASN A 60 -10.24 -23.29 10.83
N PHE A 61 -9.01 -23.61 10.42
CA PHE A 61 -8.59 -23.62 9.02
C PHE A 61 -9.22 -24.82 8.31
N THR A 62 -10.47 -24.67 7.87
CA THR A 62 -11.08 -25.59 6.90
C THR A 62 -11.59 -24.80 5.70
N GLY A 63 -10.81 -24.85 4.62
CA GLY A 63 -11.29 -24.76 3.25
C GLY A 63 -12.05 -23.49 2.83
N SER A 64 -11.33 -22.41 2.54
CA SER A 64 -11.86 -21.34 1.68
C SER A 64 -10.75 -20.52 1.01
N CYS A 65 -9.80 -21.17 0.33
CA CYS A 65 -8.75 -20.48 -0.43
C CYS A 65 -9.30 -19.83 -1.74
N CYS A 66 -10.55 -20.13 -2.14
CA CYS A 66 -11.08 -19.73 -3.45
C CYS A 66 -12.55 -19.27 -3.41
N LEU A 67 -13.05 -18.65 -2.33
CA LEU A 67 -14.37 -18.02 -2.40
C LEU A 67 -14.29 -16.80 -3.31
N LYS A 68 -15.02 -16.84 -4.43
CA LYS A 68 -15.32 -15.65 -5.23
C LYS A 68 -15.96 -14.62 -4.30
N ARG A 69 -15.20 -13.60 -3.89
CA ARG A 69 -15.76 -12.43 -3.21
C ARG A 69 -16.34 -11.50 -4.26
N ASP A 70 -17.61 -11.17 -4.11
CA ASP A 70 -18.21 -10.10 -4.89
C ASP A 70 -17.46 -8.79 -4.56
N PRO A 71 -16.84 -8.11 -5.55
CA PRO A 71 -16.15 -6.86 -5.30
C PRO A 71 -17.08 -5.76 -4.76
N LEU A 72 -18.40 -5.83 -4.98
CA LEU A 72 -19.36 -4.87 -4.43
C LEU A 72 -19.53 -5.04 -2.91
N GLU A 73 -19.32 -6.24 -2.38
CA GLU A 73 -19.53 -6.61 -0.97
C GLU A 73 -18.22 -6.84 -0.20
N ALA A 74 -17.06 -6.66 -0.86
CA ALA A 74 -15.78 -7.01 -0.29
C ALA A 74 -15.29 -6.06 0.83
N GLY A 75 -15.93 -4.90 1.03
CA GLY A 75 -15.54 -3.92 2.05
C GLY A 75 -16.75 -3.25 2.68
N ALA A 76 -16.53 -2.51 3.76
CA ALA A 76 -17.59 -1.79 4.45
C ALA A 76 -18.33 -0.83 3.51
N GLN A 77 -19.65 -0.74 3.66
CA GLN A 77 -20.53 0.09 2.86
C GLN A 77 -21.10 1.23 3.72
N PRO A 78 -21.36 2.42 3.13
CA PRO A 78 -22.03 3.51 3.83
C PRO A 78 -23.49 3.14 4.19
N PRO A 79 -24.09 3.77 5.22
CA PRO A 79 -23.57 4.89 5.99
C PRO A 79 -22.47 4.50 6.99
N PHE A 80 -21.44 5.34 7.13
CA PHE A 80 -20.40 5.23 8.16
C PHE A 80 -20.70 6.12 9.36
N GLU A 81 -20.23 5.72 10.54
CA GLU A 81 -20.54 6.36 11.82
C GLU A 81 -19.32 7.03 12.47
N SER A 82 -18.28 7.33 11.68
CA SER A 82 -17.08 7.99 12.19
C SER A 82 -17.33 9.48 12.43
N ASP A 83 -16.86 9.97 13.58
CA ASP A 83 -16.83 11.40 13.87
C ASP A 83 -15.74 12.11 13.07
N GLU A 84 -15.91 13.43 12.90
CA GLU A 84 -14.87 14.32 12.39
C GLU A 84 -13.68 14.35 13.33
N GLN A 85 -12.49 14.50 12.75
CA GLN A 85 -11.24 14.61 13.49
C GLN A 85 -10.43 15.82 13.02
N ASP A 86 -9.51 16.28 13.85
CA ASP A 86 -8.49 17.24 13.43
C ASP A 86 -7.39 16.53 12.63
N TYR A 87 -6.79 17.24 11.67
CA TYR A 87 -5.65 16.72 10.92
C TYR A 87 -4.46 16.46 11.88
N PRO A 88 -3.75 15.33 11.74
CA PRO A 88 -3.85 14.33 10.67
C PRO A 88 -4.88 13.21 10.88
N GLY A 89 -5.48 13.13 12.06
CA GLY A 89 -6.48 12.12 12.43
C GLY A 89 -5.86 10.78 12.83
N LEU A 90 -6.61 9.95 13.54
CA LEU A 90 -6.21 8.61 13.93
C LEU A 90 -7.14 7.56 13.32
N GLU A 91 -6.53 6.55 12.70
CA GLU A 91 -7.21 5.38 12.17
C GLU A 91 -7.84 4.55 13.29
N SER A 92 -7.23 4.54 14.47
CA SER A 92 -7.78 3.91 15.68
C SER A 92 -9.15 4.45 16.11
N LYS A 93 -9.47 5.70 15.77
CA LYS A 93 -10.71 6.38 16.16
C LYS A 93 -11.80 6.36 15.09
N MET A 94 -11.57 5.71 13.96
CA MET A 94 -12.55 5.64 12.89
C MET A 94 -13.57 4.52 13.12
N ASN A 95 -14.83 4.76 12.69
CA ASN A 95 -15.88 3.74 12.70
C ASN A 95 -16.58 3.60 11.33
N PRO A 96 -16.46 2.44 10.64
CA PRO A 96 -15.60 1.30 11.01
C PRO A 96 -14.11 1.66 10.87
N ARG A 97 -13.23 0.93 11.57
CA ARG A 97 -11.78 1.04 11.33
C ARG A 97 -11.47 0.59 9.89
N PRO A 98 -10.64 1.33 9.13
CA PRO A 98 -10.16 0.89 7.83
C PRO A 98 -9.53 -0.50 7.83
N ASP A 99 -9.85 -1.30 6.84
CA ASP A 99 -9.23 -2.62 6.64
C ASP A 99 -7.92 -2.45 5.86
N PHE A 100 -6.79 -2.42 6.58
CA PHE A 100 -5.45 -2.36 6.01
C PHE A 100 -4.88 -3.73 5.61
N GLY A 101 -5.64 -4.82 5.78
CA GLY A 101 -5.28 -6.13 5.23
C GLY A 101 -4.62 -7.08 6.22
N TYR A 102 -4.62 -6.77 7.52
CA TYR A 102 -4.00 -7.58 8.57
C TYR A 102 -4.35 -9.08 8.47
N LYS A 103 -5.63 -9.42 8.28
CA LYS A 103 -6.08 -10.82 8.17
C LYS A 103 -6.05 -11.39 6.76
N SER A 104 -5.95 -10.55 5.72
CA SER A 104 -6.25 -10.96 4.34
C SER A 104 -5.07 -10.91 3.38
N TYR A 105 -4.02 -10.14 3.68
CA TYR A 105 -2.85 -10.07 2.82
C TYR A 105 -1.84 -11.17 3.16
N HIS A 106 -1.49 -12.01 2.19
CA HIS A 106 -0.48 -13.05 2.35
C HIS A 106 0.66 -12.81 1.35
N GLY A 107 1.89 -12.74 1.86
CA GLY A 107 3.06 -12.50 1.05
C GLY A 107 3.55 -13.74 0.30
N SER A 108 4.42 -13.51 -0.68
CA SER A 108 5.01 -14.52 -1.57
C SER A 108 6.47 -14.20 -1.91
N ASP A 109 7.18 -13.52 -1.01
CA ASP A 109 8.59 -13.12 -1.11
C ASP A 109 8.92 -12.23 -2.34
N LYS A 110 7.94 -11.47 -2.87
CA LYS A 110 8.13 -10.63 -4.07
C LYS A 110 9.14 -9.50 -3.86
N LEU A 111 9.31 -9.05 -2.63
CA LEU A 111 10.18 -7.94 -2.23
C LEU A 111 11.27 -8.38 -1.25
N LYS A 112 11.61 -9.68 -1.24
CA LYS A 112 12.60 -10.26 -0.34
C LYS A 112 13.93 -9.51 -0.36
N GLY A 113 14.35 -9.05 0.81
CA GLY A 113 15.62 -8.35 1.02
C GLY A 113 15.65 -6.90 0.49
N LYS A 114 14.48 -6.31 0.21
CA LYS A 114 14.35 -4.91 -0.19
C LYS A 114 14.21 -4.00 1.02
N VAL A 115 14.66 -2.76 0.90
CA VAL A 115 14.41 -1.71 1.91
C VAL A 115 13.47 -0.67 1.32
N ALA A 116 12.33 -0.45 1.98
CA ALA A 116 11.27 0.43 1.52
C ALA A 116 11.01 1.58 2.50
N ILE A 117 11.08 2.82 2.02
CA ILE A 117 10.61 4.00 2.74
C ILE A 117 9.19 4.31 2.31
N ILE A 118 8.28 4.47 3.27
CA ILE A 118 6.87 4.79 3.07
C ILE A 118 6.52 5.98 3.96
N THR A 119 6.30 7.14 3.34
CA THR A 119 5.76 8.31 4.06
C THR A 119 4.25 8.17 4.26
N GLY A 120 3.72 8.58 5.41
CA GLY A 120 2.33 8.34 5.80
C GLY A 120 2.02 6.84 5.91
N GLY A 121 3.00 6.06 6.40
CA GLY A 121 2.91 4.60 6.52
C GLY A 121 2.26 4.12 7.83
N ASP A 122 1.92 5.04 8.72
CA ASP A 122 1.24 4.83 9.99
C ASP A 122 -0.23 4.41 9.79
N SER A 123 -0.90 4.98 8.79
CA SER A 123 -2.33 4.80 8.57
C SER A 123 -2.71 4.68 7.09
N GLY A 124 -3.96 4.32 6.83
CA GLY A 124 -4.60 4.28 5.53
C GLY A 124 -3.85 3.44 4.50
N ILE A 125 -3.68 4.00 3.30
CA ILE A 125 -3.04 3.33 2.17
C ILE A 125 -1.59 2.98 2.52
N GLY A 126 -0.86 3.91 3.13
CA GLY A 126 0.55 3.68 3.48
C GLY A 126 0.71 2.52 4.47
N ARG A 127 -0.18 2.41 5.47
CA ARG A 127 -0.20 1.28 6.42
C ARG A 127 -0.43 -0.06 5.73
N ALA A 128 -1.39 -0.12 4.80
CA ALA A 128 -1.64 -1.34 4.02
C ALA A 128 -0.44 -1.72 3.13
N VAL A 129 0.25 -0.72 2.58
CA VAL A 129 1.47 -0.91 1.79
C VAL A 129 2.62 -1.39 2.67
N ALA A 130 2.80 -0.82 3.88
CA ALA A 130 3.82 -1.24 4.82
C ALA A 130 3.63 -2.70 5.24
N LEU A 131 2.39 -3.09 5.59
CA LEU A 131 2.04 -4.47 5.88
C LEU A 131 2.38 -5.41 4.72
N ALA A 132 1.93 -5.05 3.52
CA ALA A 132 2.15 -5.88 2.34
C ALA A 132 3.64 -6.00 1.98
N TYR A 133 4.40 -4.91 2.07
CA TYR A 133 5.82 -4.92 1.75
C TYR A 133 6.62 -5.76 2.73
N ALA A 134 6.34 -5.65 4.02
CA ALA A 134 6.94 -6.47 5.05
C ALA A 134 6.66 -7.95 4.82
N ARG A 135 5.39 -8.33 4.60
CA ARG A 135 4.99 -9.71 4.29
C ARG A 135 5.57 -10.24 2.98
N GLU A 136 5.85 -9.37 2.02
CA GLU A 136 6.58 -9.72 0.78
C GLU A 136 8.11 -9.78 0.97
N GLY A 137 8.60 -9.59 2.21
CA GLY A 137 9.99 -9.81 2.61
C GLY A 137 10.87 -8.55 2.61
N ALA A 138 10.29 -7.34 2.56
CA ALA A 138 11.03 -6.10 2.66
C ALA A 138 11.19 -5.63 4.12
N SER A 139 12.32 -4.99 4.44
CA SER A 139 12.43 -4.15 5.63
C SER A 139 11.76 -2.81 5.34
N VAL A 140 10.93 -2.32 6.27
CA VAL A 140 10.13 -1.10 6.04
C VAL A 140 10.55 0.05 6.97
N VAL A 141 10.53 1.26 6.42
CA VAL A 141 10.69 2.52 7.13
C VAL A 141 9.41 3.30 6.98
N ILE A 142 8.76 3.62 8.10
CA ILE A 142 7.52 4.39 8.16
C ILE A 142 7.85 5.78 8.67
N SER A 143 7.69 6.76 7.79
CA SER A 143 7.68 8.18 8.17
C SER A 143 6.25 8.65 8.33
N TYR A 144 5.96 9.41 9.38
CA TYR A 144 4.63 9.90 9.74
C TYR A 144 4.76 11.19 10.56
N LEU A 145 3.67 11.92 10.80
CA LEU A 145 3.75 13.24 11.43
C LEU A 145 3.88 13.12 12.95
N ASN A 146 2.82 12.65 13.62
CA ASN A 146 2.71 12.56 15.08
C ASN A 146 1.70 11.51 15.58
N GLU A 147 1.16 10.69 14.69
CA GLU A 147 0.18 9.61 14.91
C GLU A 147 0.82 8.36 15.52
N THR A 148 1.64 8.55 16.57
CA THR A 148 2.51 7.51 17.12
C THR A 148 1.75 6.24 17.54
N GLU A 149 0.50 6.37 18.01
CA GLU A 149 -0.34 5.22 18.35
C GLU A 149 -0.57 4.28 17.15
N ASP A 150 -1.00 4.82 16.00
CA ASP A 150 -1.24 4.01 14.80
C ASP A 150 0.09 3.47 14.23
N ALA A 151 1.17 4.27 14.29
CA ALA A 151 2.50 3.87 13.84
C ALA A 151 3.09 2.72 14.68
N GLU A 152 2.95 2.77 16.01
CA GLU A 152 3.40 1.72 16.93
C GLU A 152 2.57 0.44 16.78
N GLU A 153 1.27 0.55 16.48
CA GLU A 153 0.40 -0.60 16.22
C GLU A 153 0.92 -1.40 15.03
N ILE A 154 1.18 -0.75 13.89
CA ILE A 154 1.72 -1.45 12.71
C ILE A 154 3.15 -1.93 12.94
N GLN A 155 4.00 -1.16 13.63
CA GLN A 155 5.35 -1.62 13.98
C GLN A 155 5.32 -2.91 14.81
N THR A 156 4.45 -2.97 15.83
CA THR A 156 4.30 -4.13 16.71
C THR A 156 3.86 -5.36 15.93
N ILE A 157 2.87 -5.20 15.04
CA ILE A 157 2.40 -6.27 14.14
C ILE A 157 3.56 -6.81 13.31
N LEU A 158 4.31 -5.92 12.64
CA LEU A 158 5.39 -6.32 11.75
C LEU A 158 6.54 -7.00 12.47
N GLN A 159 6.95 -6.46 13.62
CA GLN A 159 8.01 -7.06 14.43
C GLN A 159 7.57 -8.41 15.03
N GLY A 160 6.31 -8.55 15.43
CA GLY A 160 5.72 -9.82 15.87
C GLY A 160 5.70 -10.88 14.77
N GLU A 161 5.60 -10.48 13.50
CA GLU A 161 5.72 -11.34 12.32
C GLU A 161 7.18 -11.59 11.88
N GLY A 162 8.16 -11.04 12.61
CA GLY A 162 9.59 -11.20 12.32
C GLY A 162 10.15 -10.26 11.25
N HIS A 163 9.42 -9.21 10.89
CA HIS A 163 9.84 -8.20 9.92
C HIS A 163 10.51 -7.00 10.59
N GLU A 164 11.49 -6.41 9.92
CA GLU A 164 12.10 -5.18 10.38
C GLU A 164 11.25 -3.95 10.04
N CYS A 165 10.97 -3.13 11.04
CA CYS A 165 10.25 -1.87 10.88
C CYS A 165 10.95 -0.74 11.66
N LEU A 166 11.25 0.37 10.98
CA LEU A 166 11.79 1.61 11.57
C LEU A 166 10.74 2.73 11.50
N LEU A 167 10.45 3.35 12.64
CA LEU A 167 9.55 4.49 12.75
C LEU A 167 10.35 5.81 12.78
N ILE A 168 9.94 6.79 11.98
CA ILE A 168 10.56 8.12 11.93
C ILE A 168 9.46 9.20 11.96
N PRO A 169 9.06 9.68 13.15
CA PRO A 169 8.10 10.78 13.26
C PRO A 169 8.72 12.13 12.88
N GLY A 170 7.92 12.97 12.23
CA GLY A 170 8.20 14.37 11.97
C GLY A 170 7.55 14.91 10.70
N ASP A 171 7.67 16.23 10.52
CA ASP A 171 7.00 16.94 9.44
C ASP A 171 7.87 16.96 8.17
N ILE A 172 7.37 16.37 7.08
CA ILE A 172 8.04 16.33 5.78
C ILE A 172 7.98 17.66 5.02
N THR A 173 7.33 18.70 5.56
CA THR A 173 7.46 20.06 5.04
C THR A 173 8.80 20.70 5.39
N ASP A 174 9.54 20.14 6.36
CA ASP A 174 10.92 20.49 6.67
C ASP A 174 11.91 19.67 5.84
N GLU A 175 12.67 20.34 4.96
CA GLU A 175 13.74 19.73 4.15
C GLU A 175 14.74 18.95 5.01
N ALA A 176 15.09 19.47 6.19
CA ALA A 176 16.04 18.82 7.09
C ALA A 176 15.46 17.50 7.63
N HIS A 177 14.15 17.45 7.87
CA HIS A 177 13.46 16.23 8.24
C HIS A 177 13.41 15.22 7.09
N CYS A 178 13.14 15.67 5.85
CA CYS A 178 13.24 14.80 4.66
C CYS A 178 14.63 14.15 4.56
N LYS A 179 15.70 14.92 4.78
CA LYS A 179 17.06 14.38 4.80
C LYS A 179 17.27 13.38 5.95
N LYS A 180 16.77 13.68 7.16
CA LYS A 180 16.86 12.80 8.33
C LYS A 180 16.23 11.42 8.06
N ILE A 181 15.09 11.36 7.37
CA ILE A 181 14.45 10.09 6.99
C ILE A 181 15.41 9.22 6.17
N ILE A 182 16.06 9.83 5.18
CA ILE A 182 17.03 9.13 4.33
C ILE A 182 18.25 8.71 5.16
N ASP A 183 18.85 9.63 5.92
CA ASP A 183 20.05 9.37 6.71
C ASP A 183 19.84 8.20 7.69
N GLN A 184 18.73 8.17 8.43
CA GLN A 184 18.42 7.09 9.36
C GLN A 184 18.12 5.76 8.65
N THR A 185 17.54 5.81 7.45
CA THR A 185 17.34 4.61 6.64
C THR A 185 18.68 4.01 6.23
N ILE A 186 19.63 4.85 5.80
CA ILE A 186 20.98 4.41 5.41
C ILE A 186 21.79 3.95 6.62
N GLU A 187 21.69 4.63 7.76
CA GLU A 187 22.35 4.21 8.99
C GLU A 187 21.92 2.81 9.43
N LYS A 188 20.63 2.48 9.29
CA LYS A 188 20.10 1.18 9.73
C LYS A 188 20.25 0.08 8.69
N PHE A 189 19.99 0.37 7.41
CA PHE A 189 19.84 -0.64 6.37
C PHE A 189 20.86 -0.54 5.23
N GLU A 190 21.69 0.50 5.22
CA GLU A 190 22.78 0.76 4.25
C GLU A 190 22.34 0.97 2.79
N ARG A 191 21.04 0.88 2.49
CA ARG A 191 20.48 0.97 1.13
C ARG A 191 19.04 1.45 1.12
N ILE A 192 18.60 1.91 -0.05
CA ILE A 192 17.19 2.17 -0.36
C ILE A 192 16.86 1.48 -1.69
N ASP A 193 15.81 0.66 -1.71
CA ASP A 193 15.33 0.04 -2.95
C ASP A 193 13.99 0.60 -3.40
N ILE A 194 13.15 1.03 -2.47
CA ILE A 194 11.79 1.49 -2.75
C ILE A 194 11.54 2.79 -1.99
N LEU A 195 11.07 3.83 -2.70
CA LEU A 195 10.56 5.05 -2.09
C LEU A 195 9.08 5.21 -2.46
N VAL A 196 8.22 5.27 -1.45
CA VAL A 196 6.78 5.53 -1.61
C VAL A 196 6.44 6.91 -1.05
N ASN A 197 6.23 7.87 -1.95
CA ASN A 197 5.75 9.21 -1.62
C ASN A 197 4.22 9.17 -1.52
N ASN A 198 3.73 8.82 -0.33
CA ASN A 198 2.32 8.60 -0.02
C ASN A 198 1.71 9.65 0.92
N ALA A 199 2.50 10.25 1.83
CA ALA A 199 2.01 11.25 2.76
C ALA A 199 1.38 12.43 2.00
N ALA A 200 0.27 12.94 2.54
CA ALA A 200 -0.42 14.05 1.94
C ALA A 200 -1.19 14.86 2.99
N TYR A 201 -1.33 16.15 2.72
CA TYR A 201 -2.32 17.00 3.33
C TYR A 201 -3.48 17.26 2.35
N GLN A 202 -4.69 17.14 2.86
CA GLN A 202 -5.92 17.58 2.20
C GLN A 202 -6.64 18.48 3.19
N GLY A 203 -6.79 19.76 2.87
CA GLY A 203 -7.51 20.69 3.74
C GLY A 203 -9.00 20.38 3.79
N LYS A 204 -9.67 20.86 4.85
CA LYS A 204 -11.13 20.76 4.99
C LYS A 204 -11.82 21.30 3.73
N GLU A 205 -12.84 20.61 3.26
CA GLU A 205 -13.58 21.03 2.09
C GLU A 205 -14.22 22.41 2.31
N LEU A 206 -14.03 23.30 1.33
CA LEU A 206 -14.70 24.60 1.33
C LEU A 206 -16.13 24.45 0.81
N GLU A 207 -17.09 24.98 1.56
CA GLU A 207 -18.52 24.90 1.22
C GLU A 207 -18.97 25.99 0.24
N ASN A 208 -18.38 27.18 0.33
CA ASN A 208 -18.91 28.38 -0.32
C ASN A 208 -18.08 28.84 -1.51
N SER A 209 -16.89 29.40 -1.26
CA SER A 209 -16.10 30.08 -2.30
C SER A 209 -14.63 29.70 -2.24
N ILE A 210 -13.96 29.82 -3.39
CA ILE A 210 -12.50 29.71 -3.48
C ILE A 210 -11.80 30.84 -2.72
N GLU A 211 -12.48 31.97 -2.49
CA GLU A 211 -11.96 33.09 -1.69
C GLU A 211 -11.67 32.70 -0.23
N ASP A 212 -12.31 31.64 0.27
CA ASP A 212 -12.08 31.10 1.62
C ASP A 212 -10.78 30.27 1.69
N MET A 213 -10.13 30.00 0.56
CA MET A 213 -8.88 29.26 0.51
C MET A 213 -7.70 30.17 0.89
N SER A 214 -7.24 30.05 2.12
CA SER A 214 -6.11 30.86 2.62
C SER A 214 -4.80 30.54 1.89
N HIS A 215 -3.94 31.55 1.77
CA HIS A 215 -2.59 31.40 1.23
C HIS A 215 -1.79 30.32 1.98
N ASP A 216 -1.84 30.34 3.32
CA ASP A 216 -1.09 29.41 4.17
C ASP A 216 -1.54 27.97 3.96
N ARG A 217 -2.84 27.72 3.77
CA ARG A 217 -3.36 26.40 3.42
C ARG A 217 -2.78 25.94 2.09
N VAL A 218 -2.85 26.78 1.05
CA VAL A 218 -2.30 26.42 -0.28
C VAL A 218 -0.82 26.11 -0.17
N LEU A 219 -0.05 26.96 0.52
CA LEU A 219 1.38 26.77 0.70
C LEU A 219 1.68 25.45 1.43
N TYR A 220 0.98 25.16 2.53
CA TYR A 220 1.13 23.92 3.28
C TYR A 220 0.77 22.69 2.42
N THR A 221 -0.35 22.73 1.69
CA THR A 221 -0.75 21.66 0.76
C THR A 221 0.33 21.37 -0.28
N PHE A 222 0.95 22.40 -0.87
CA PHE A 222 2.04 22.23 -1.83
C PHE A 222 3.35 21.79 -1.19
N GLN A 223 3.68 22.30 0.00
CA GLN A 223 4.86 21.88 0.75
C GLN A 223 4.79 20.39 1.07
N THR A 224 3.68 19.94 1.63
CA THR A 224 3.47 18.53 2.02
C THR A 224 3.38 17.61 0.82
N ASN A 225 2.66 18.00 -0.25
CA ASN A 225 2.32 17.06 -1.33
C ASN A 225 3.30 17.09 -2.51
N ILE A 226 4.06 18.19 -2.68
CA ILE A 226 4.94 18.39 -3.84
C ILE A 226 6.38 18.64 -3.40
N ILE A 227 6.63 19.67 -2.59
CA ILE A 227 8.00 20.07 -2.28
C ILE A 227 8.74 18.95 -1.52
N SER A 228 8.09 18.37 -0.51
CA SER A 228 8.61 17.21 0.22
C SER A 228 9.01 16.05 -0.71
N MET A 229 8.24 15.81 -1.78
CA MET A 229 8.49 14.74 -2.74
C MET A 229 9.75 15.02 -3.57
N PHE A 230 10.03 16.29 -3.92
CA PHE A 230 11.30 16.68 -4.53
C PHE A 230 12.46 16.41 -3.57
N ASP A 231 12.32 16.79 -2.29
CA ASP A 231 13.39 16.63 -1.30
C ASP A 231 13.68 15.17 -0.99
N LEU A 232 12.66 14.38 -0.66
CA LEU A 232 12.78 12.95 -0.42
C LEU A 232 13.40 12.23 -1.62
N THR A 233 12.93 12.52 -2.83
CA THR A 233 13.47 11.93 -4.06
C THR A 233 14.93 12.32 -4.26
N ARG A 234 15.27 13.61 -4.11
CA ARG A 234 16.62 14.14 -4.28
C ARG A 234 17.61 13.47 -3.34
N TYR A 235 17.23 13.31 -2.06
CA TYR A 235 18.07 12.66 -1.07
C TYR A 235 18.12 11.13 -1.20
N ALA A 236 17.04 10.48 -1.65
CA ALA A 236 17.02 9.03 -1.81
C ALA A 236 17.85 8.53 -3.00
N ILE A 237 17.78 9.22 -4.17
CA ILE A 237 18.39 8.77 -5.43
C ILE A 237 19.88 8.37 -5.31
N PRO A 238 20.76 9.10 -4.59
CA PRO A 238 22.15 8.71 -4.40
C PRO A 238 22.35 7.32 -3.77
N HIS A 239 21.37 6.84 -3.02
CA HIS A 239 21.41 5.55 -2.31
C HIS A 239 20.54 4.47 -2.96
N MET A 240 19.89 4.78 -4.08
CA MET A 240 19.07 3.85 -4.84
C MET A 240 19.90 3.15 -5.93
N SER A 241 19.90 1.82 -5.88
CA SER A 241 20.62 0.98 -6.84
C SER A 241 19.80 0.72 -8.12
N ARG A 242 20.46 0.22 -9.18
CA ARG A 242 19.75 -0.22 -10.39
C ARG A 242 18.71 -1.29 -10.02
N GLY A 243 17.50 -1.16 -10.56
CA GLY A 243 16.36 -2.02 -10.24
C GLY A 243 15.48 -1.50 -9.09
N SER A 244 15.80 -0.34 -8.51
CA SER A 244 14.96 0.33 -7.51
C SER A 244 13.68 0.92 -8.12
N SER A 245 12.70 1.23 -7.27
CA SER A 245 11.39 1.77 -7.67
C SER A 245 11.00 2.99 -6.83
N ILE A 246 10.49 4.02 -7.48
CA ILE A 246 9.81 5.16 -6.83
C ILE A 246 8.34 5.06 -7.19
N ILE A 247 7.47 5.13 -6.18
CA ILE A 247 6.01 5.07 -6.36
C ILE A 247 5.40 6.28 -5.68
N ASN A 248 4.72 7.11 -6.46
CA ASN A 248 4.04 8.30 -5.94
C ASN A 248 2.54 8.03 -5.84
N VAL A 249 1.85 8.73 -4.93
CA VAL A 249 0.40 8.58 -4.75
C VAL A 249 -0.33 9.84 -5.19
N ALA A 250 -0.92 9.77 -6.38
CA ALA A 250 -1.81 10.81 -6.90
C ALA A 250 -3.24 10.61 -6.34
N SER A 251 -4.26 10.86 -7.16
CA SER A 251 -5.67 10.69 -6.82
C SER A 251 -6.50 10.78 -8.09
N ILE A 252 -7.72 10.24 -8.07
CA ILE A 252 -8.76 10.58 -9.05
C ILE A 252 -8.99 12.10 -9.17
N GLN A 253 -8.69 12.87 -8.11
CA GLN A 253 -8.76 14.33 -8.12
C GLN A 253 -7.81 15.00 -9.13
N ALA A 254 -6.76 14.30 -9.59
CA ALA A 254 -5.92 14.76 -10.70
C ALA A 254 -6.68 14.85 -12.04
N TYR A 255 -7.75 14.06 -12.20
CA TYR A 255 -8.50 13.91 -13.44
C TYR A 255 -9.95 14.42 -13.33
N SER A 256 -10.51 14.40 -12.12
CA SER A 256 -11.86 14.86 -11.81
C SER A 256 -11.83 15.73 -10.55
N PRO A 257 -11.29 16.97 -10.66
CA PRO A 257 -11.07 17.84 -9.51
C PRO A 257 -12.38 18.35 -8.90
N SER A 258 -12.43 18.42 -7.57
CA SER A 258 -13.49 19.06 -6.78
C SER A 258 -13.08 20.47 -6.36
N ALA A 259 -13.96 21.45 -6.55
CA ALA A 259 -13.67 22.85 -6.24
C ALA A 259 -13.34 23.12 -4.75
N GLY A 260 -14.02 22.43 -3.83
CA GLY A 260 -13.82 22.62 -2.39
C GLY A 260 -12.47 22.17 -1.84
N ILE A 261 -11.69 21.43 -2.64
CA ILE A 261 -10.33 20.95 -2.31
C ILE A 261 -9.37 21.19 -3.49
N LEU A 262 -9.51 22.33 -4.16
CA LEU A 262 -8.78 22.67 -5.39
C LEU A 262 -7.25 22.63 -5.22
N ASP A 263 -6.74 23.09 -4.07
CA ASP A 263 -5.33 23.01 -3.70
C ASP A 263 -4.82 21.57 -3.74
N TYR A 264 -5.53 20.67 -3.06
CA TYR A 264 -5.23 19.23 -3.07
C TYR A 264 -5.30 18.66 -4.48
N ALA A 265 -6.39 18.89 -5.21
CA ALA A 265 -6.57 18.36 -6.56
C ALA A 265 -5.45 18.80 -7.51
N THR A 266 -5.03 20.06 -7.40
CA THR A 266 -3.90 20.63 -8.16
C THR A 266 -2.60 19.91 -7.83
N THR A 267 -2.30 19.66 -6.55
CA THR A 267 -1.11 18.88 -6.19
C THR A 267 -1.16 17.45 -6.72
N LYS A 268 -2.33 16.79 -6.72
CA LYS A 268 -2.46 15.44 -7.27
C LYS A 268 -2.24 15.40 -8.79
N ALA A 269 -2.64 16.43 -9.53
CA ALA A 269 -2.27 16.59 -10.94
C ALA A 269 -0.76 16.85 -11.13
N ALA A 270 -0.15 17.67 -10.27
CA ALA A 270 1.29 17.92 -10.30
C ALA A 270 2.12 16.66 -10.00
N ILE A 271 1.66 15.75 -9.13
CA ILE A 271 2.30 14.46 -8.88
C ILE A 271 2.31 13.57 -10.14
N VAL A 272 1.24 13.59 -10.95
CA VAL A 272 1.21 12.87 -12.23
C VAL A 272 2.28 13.41 -13.17
N ALA A 273 2.38 14.74 -13.31
CA ALA A 273 3.39 15.37 -14.14
C ALA A 273 4.82 15.10 -13.63
N PHE A 274 5.04 15.19 -12.31
CA PHE A 274 6.30 14.88 -11.65
C PHE A 274 6.73 13.44 -11.94
N THR A 275 5.82 12.48 -11.79
CA THR A 275 6.09 11.06 -12.04
C THR A 275 6.57 10.83 -13.47
N LYS A 276 5.83 11.36 -14.46
CA LYS A 276 6.18 11.22 -15.88
C LYS A 276 7.51 11.89 -16.21
N GLY A 277 7.72 13.11 -15.72
CA GLY A 277 8.94 13.87 -15.97
C GLY A 277 10.19 13.23 -15.33
N LEU A 278 10.05 12.68 -14.13
CA LEU A 278 11.15 12.03 -13.43
C LEU A 278 11.50 10.66 -14.03
N ALA A 279 10.50 9.90 -14.48
CA ALA A 279 10.67 8.55 -15.02
C ALA A 279 11.71 8.48 -16.15
N GLU A 280 11.67 9.42 -17.09
CA GLU A 280 12.58 9.45 -18.23
C GLU A 280 14.05 9.58 -17.78
N LYS A 281 14.32 10.49 -16.84
CA LYS A 281 15.69 10.70 -16.31
C LYS A 281 16.18 9.56 -15.44
N MET A 282 15.27 8.90 -14.72
CA MET A 282 15.65 7.81 -13.82
C MET A 282 16.01 6.51 -14.53
N LEU A 283 15.63 6.37 -15.81
CA LEU A 283 16.06 5.22 -16.63
C LEU A 283 17.58 5.14 -16.81
N GLU A 284 18.28 6.28 -16.87
CA GLU A 284 19.76 6.31 -16.93
C GLU A 284 20.38 5.62 -15.70
N LYS A 285 19.71 5.73 -14.54
CA LYS A 285 20.07 5.08 -13.27
C LYS A 285 19.44 3.69 -13.10
N GLY A 286 18.62 3.24 -14.04
CA GLY A 286 17.89 1.97 -13.94
C GLY A 286 16.85 1.96 -12.82
N ILE A 287 16.29 3.13 -12.48
CA ILE A 287 15.24 3.29 -11.47
C ILE A 287 13.91 3.53 -12.19
N ARG A 288 12.86 2.81 -11.79
CA ARG A 288 11.51 3.00 -12.34
C ARG A 288 10.76 4.00 -11.46
N VAL A 289 9.94 4.84 -12.07
CA VAL A 289 9.12 5.83 -11.35
C VAL A 289 7.70 5.71 -11.83
N ASN A 290 6.77 5.32 -10.96
CA ASN A 290 5.37 5.14 -11.31
C ASN A 290 4.46 5.81 -10.29
N CYS A 291 3.16 5.84 -10.58
CA CYS A 291 2.17 6.43 -9.71
C CYS A 291 1.00 5.47 -9.52
N VAL A 292 0.42 5.47 -8.32
CA VAL A 292 -0.92 4.92 -8.06
C VAL A 292 -1.89 6.08 -7.94
N ALA A 293 -3.05 5.99 -8.59
CA ALA A 293 -4.13 6.98 -8.50
C ALA A 293 -5.37 6.36 -7.85
N PRO A 294 -5.53 6.47 -6.52
CA PRO A 294 -6.70 5.96 -5.82
C PRO A 294 -7.97 6.75 -6.16
N GLY A 295 -9.11 6.06 -6.14
CA GLY A 295 -10.44 6.66 -6.03
C GLY A 295 -10.80 7.03 -4.58
N PRO A 296 -12.07 6.91 -4.17
CA PRO A 296 -12.44 7.07 -2.77
C PRO A 296 -11.93 5.89 -1.94
N VAL A 297 -11.05 6.15 -0.97
CA VAL A 297 -10.53 5.14 -0.03
C VAL A 297 -10.84 5.57 1.40
N TRP A 298 -11.40 4.66 2.20
CA TRP A 298 -11.73 4.93 3.60
C TRP A 298 -10.45 5.02 4.45
N THR A 299 -10.09 6.23 4.90
CA THR A 299 -8.83 6.55 5.61
C THR A 299 -9.04 7.76 6.53
N PRO A 300 -8.12 8.03 7.49
CA PRO A 300 -8.21 9.22 8.37
C PRO A 300 -8.29 10.54 7.60
N LEU A 301 -7.68 10.62 6.42
CA LEU A 301 -7.74 11.80 5.55
C LEU A 301 -9.18 12.21 5.19
N ILE A 302 -10.13 11.26 5.18
CA ILE A 302 -11.54 11.54 4.86
C ILE A 302 -12.24 12.26 6.01
N VAL A 303 -12.11 11.76 7.23
CA VAL A 303 -12.80 12.29 8.42
C VAL A 303 -12.16 13.58 8.96
N THR A 304 -10.96 13.91 8.47
CA THR A 304 -10.31 15.21 8.73
C THR A 304 -10.64 16.27 7.69
N SER A 305 -11.08 15.86 6.49
CA SER A 305 -11.33 16.76 5.37
C SER A 305 -12.81 17.08 5.14
N TYR A 306 -13.71 16.17 5.46
CA TYR A 306 -15.13 16.30 5.13
C TYR A 306 -15.98 16.30 6.39
N SER A 307 -17.14 16.94 6.31
CA SER A 307 -18.11 16.93 7.40
C SER A 307 -18.53 15.51 7.76
N LYS A 308 -19.05 15.30 8.98
CA LYS A 308 -19.58 14.00 9.41
C LYS A 308 -20.64 13.46 8.45
N GLU A 309 -21.54 14.31 7.98
CA GLU A 309 -22.61 13.93 7.04
C GLU A 309 -22.03 13.42 5.72
N LYS A 310 -21.04 14.14 5.17
CA LYS A 310 -20.41 13.75 3.91
C LYS A 310 -19.52 12.51 4.06
N SER A 311 -18.79 12.41 5.16
CA SER A 311 -17.99 11.23 5.53
C SER A 311 -18.88 10.00 5.69
N SER A 312 -20.08 10.13 6.25
CA SER A 312 -21.02 9.00 6.39
C SER A 312 -21.42 8.39 5.05
N GLN A 313 -21.56 9.20 3.99
CA GLN A 313 -21.96 8.74 2.66
C GLN A 313 -20.76 8.51 1.72
N PHE A 314 -19.55 8.50 2.25
CA PHE A 314 -18.34 8.46 1.44
C PHE A 314 -18.32 7.22 0.54
N GLY A 315 -18.11 7.42 -0.76
CA GLY A 315 -18.06 6.32 -1.74
C GLY A 315 -19.42 5.76 -2.19
N ALA A 316 -20.56 6.16 -1.60
CA ALA A 316 -21.91 5.69 -2.01
C ALA A 316 -22.22 5.99 -3.49
N ASN A 317 -21.67 7.09 -4.00
CA ASN A 317 -21.83 7.53 -5.38
C ASN A 317 -20.83 6.89 -6.36
N SER A 318 -19.92 6.02 -5.91
CA SER A 318 -19.03 5.28 -6.79
C SER A 318 -19.82 4.23 -7.60
N PRO A 319 -19.34 3.79 -8.78
CA PRO A 319 -19.95 2.68 -9.50
C PRO A 319 -20.04 1.39 -8.67
N MET A 320 -19.05 1.14 -7.81
CA MET A 320 -19.05 0.01 -6.86
C MET A 320 -19.88 0.27 -5.58
N LYS A 321 -20.53 1.44 -5.43
CA LYS A 321 -21.42 1.81 -4.31
C LYS A 321 -20.79 1.80 -2.92
N ARG A 322 -19.47 1.69 -2.84
CA ARG A 322 -18.67 1.77 -1.61
C ARG A 322 -17.33 2.45 -1.88
N PRO A 323 -16.62 2.95 -0.85
CA PRO A 323 -15.21 3.27 -0.98
C PRO A 323 -14.37 1.99 -1.03
N ALA A 324 -13.15 2.10 -1.54
CA ALA A 324 -12.15 1.07 -1.35
C ALA A 324 -11.68 1.04 0.10
N GLN A 325 -11.26 -0.13 0.56
CA GLN A 325 -10.47 -0.27 1.79
C GLN A 325 -8.98 -0.19 1.45
N PRO A 326 -8.12 0.31 2.37
CA PRO A 326 -6.69 0.44 2.10
C PRO A 326 -6.01 -0.83 1.58
N ARG A 327 -6.40 -2.01 2.07
CA ARG A 327 -5.88 -3.30 1.59
C ARG A 327 -6.04 -3.55 0.10
N GLU A 328 -7.04 -2.93 -0.53
CA GLU A 328 -7.33 -3.11 -1.96
C GLU A 328 -6.35 -2.33 -2.84
N LEU A 329 -5.58 -1.41 -2.26
CA LEU A 329 -4.56 -0.63 -2.94
C LEU A 329 -3.20 -1.33 -2.89
N ALA A 330 -2.88 -2.02 -1.78
CA ALA A 330 -1.58 -2.63 -1.55
C ALA A 330 -1.04 -3.53 -2.69
N PRO A 331 -1.87 -4.37 -3.36
CA PRO A 331 -1.39 -5.17 -4.50
C PRO A 331 -0.82 -4.35 -5.66
N ALA A 332 -1.36 -3.15 -5.91
CA ALA A 332 -0.85 -2.24 -6.95
C ALA A 332 0.57 -1.76 -6.61
N PHE A 333 0.81 -1.41 -5.35
CA PHE A 333 2.13 -0.99 -4.86
C PHE A 333 3.14 -2.12 -4.89
N VAL A 334 2.75 -3.35 -4.54
CA VAL A 334 3.63 -4.52 -4.60
C VAL A 334 4.01 -4.83 -6.04
N PHE A 335 3.04 -4.80 -6.95
CA PHE A 335 3.29 -4.98 -8.38
C PHE A 335 4.28 -3.95 -8.92
N LEU A 336 4.08 -2.65 -8.63
CA LEU A 336 4.96 -1.58 -9.09
C LEU A 336 6.34 -1.60 -8.43
N ALA A 337 6.47 -2.11 -7.20
CA ALA A 337 7.76 -2.28 -6.54
C ALA A 337 8.53 -3.51 -7.05
N ASN A 338 7.82 -4.56 -7.50
CA ASN A 338 8.42 -5.81 -7.92
C ASN A 338 9.25 -5.68 -9.20
N GLY A 339 10.58 -5.71 -9.03
CA GLY A 339 11.56 -5.65 -10.11
C GLY A 339 11.61 -6.86 -11.05
N LYS A 340 10.70 -7.83 -10.93
CA LYS A 340 10.52 -8.95 -11.88
C LYS A 340 9.24 -8.79 -12.72
N GLU A 341 8.16 -8.34 -12.10
CA GLU A 341 6.82 -8.28 -12.72
C GLU A 341 6.54 -6.96 -13.45
N SER A 342 7.15 -5.84 -13.01
CA SER A 342 6.91 -4.51 -13.58
C SER A 342 8.15 -3.90 -14.25
N THR A 343 9.05 -4.74 -14.77
CA THR A 343 10.36 -4.33 -15.35
C THR A 343 10.24 -3.36 -16.53
N TYR A 344 9.14 -3.42 -17.28
CA TYR A 344 8.88 -2.57 -18.44
C TYR A 344 7.86 -1.45 -18.17
N ILE A 345 7.60 -1.14 -16.90
CA ILE A 345 6.61 -0.15 -16.48
C ILE A 345 7.32 0.98 -15.73
N THR A 346 7.35 2.16 -16.35
CA THR A 346 7.85 3.41 -15.78
C THR A 346 7.11 4.59 -16.41
N GLY A 347 6.89 5.65 -15.67
CA GLY A 347 6.11 6.82 -16.08
C GLY A 347 4.60 6.60 -16.08
N GLU A 348 4.13 5.43 -15.62
CA GLU A 348 2.73 5.03 -15.72
C GLU A 348 1.94 5.35 -14.45
N ILE A 349 0.62 5.50 -14.65
CA ILE A 349 -0.35 5.75 -13.59
C ILE A 349 -1.30 4.58 -13.52
N LEU A 350 -1.26 3.85 -12.40
CA LEU A 350 -2.17 2.75 -12.14
C LEU A 350 -3.37 3.26 -11.32
N SER A 351 -4.52 3.40 -11.99
CA SER A 351 -5.76 3.85 -11.36
C SER A 351 -6.47 2.72 -10.61
N VAL A 352 -6.82 2.96 -9.33
CA VAL A 352 -7.62 2.04 -8.50
C VAL A 352 -8.86 2.79 -8.01
N THR A 353 -9.87 2.89 -8.87
CA THR A 353 -10.94 3.90 -8.73
C THR A 353 -12.36 3.35 -8.56
N GLY A 354 -12.50 2.04 -8.39
CA GLY A 354 -13.82 1.40 -8.20
C GLY A 354 -14.77 1.61 -9.38
N GLY A 355 -14.23 1.63 -10.61
CA GLY A 355 -15.00 1.81 -11.84
C GLY A 355 -15.22 3.26 -12.28
N ARG A 356 -14.70 4.26 -11.55
CA ARG A 356 -14.68 5.64 -12.05
C ARG A 356 -13.62 5.78 -13.13
N ILE A 357 -14.05 5.85 -14.38
CA ILE A 357 -13.16 5.94 -15.55
C ILE A 357 -12.50 7.33 -15.54
N THR A 358 -11.18 7.34 -15.40
CA THR A 358 -10.30 8.50 -15.57
C THR A 358 -9.56 8.31 -16.88
N ALA A 359 -9.64 9.29 -17.78
CA ALA A 359 -9.28 9.21 -19.21
C ALA A 359 -7.96 8.51 -19.54
#